data_AF-A0A2K8QHI8-F1
#
_entry.id   AF-A0A2K8QHI8-F1
#
_cell.length_a   1.000
_cell.length_b   1.000
_cell.length_c   1.000
_cell.angle_alpha   90.00
_cell.angle_beta   90.00
_cell.angle_gamma   90.00
#
_symmetry.space_group_name_H-M   'P 1'
#
loop_
_entity.id
_entity.type
_entity.pdbx_description
1 polymer ?
#
loop_
_entity_poly.entity_id
_entity_poly.type
_entity_poly.pdbx_seq_one_letter_code
_entity_poly.pdbx_strand_id
1 'polypeptide(L)'
;MFEKIKQWIFYFMLSAAFGYASAINVFEVHVYLYPEKVIDYITDYKVSFPGPTNGKHRCEAGIWIKEQHTGRWLELCSSKEQLKLGEKRRQGMNGMYVVAQVNRYGSYIQHYEFAFK
;
A
#
# COMPACT_ATOMS: atom_id res chain seq x y z
N MET A 1 -2.60 -43.36 21.75
CA MET A 1 -2.05 -42.18 22.47
C MET A 1 -1.39 -41.20 21.50
N PHE A 2 -0.44 -41.65 20.67
CA PHE A 2 0.22 -40.83 19.64
C PHE A 2 -0.73 -40.11 18.66
N GLU A 3 -1.78 -40.78 18.17
CA GLU A 3 -2.71 -40.15 17.22
C GLU A 3 -3.55 -39.01 17.83
N LYS A 4 -3.92 -39.12 19.11
CA LYS A 4 -4.60 -38.03 19.82
C LYS A 4 -3.67 -36.81 19.97
N ILE A 5 -2.38 -37.04 20.25
CA ILE A 5 -1.40 -35.96 20.40
C ILE A 5 -1.17 -35.24 19.06
N LYS A 6 -1.02 -35.99 17.96
CA LYS A 6 -0.91 -35.40 16.60
C LYS A 6 -2.12 -34.53 16.26
N GLN A 7 -3.32 -35.01 16.57
CA GLN A 7 -4.54 -34.28 16.29
C GLN A 7 -4.68 -32.98 17.10
N TRP A 8 -4.26 -33.00 18.37
CA TRP A 8 -4.21 -31.79 19.20
C TRP A 8 -3.20 -30.76 18.68
N ILE A 9 -2.01 -31.22 18.27
CA ILE A 9 -0.99 -30.34 17.66
C ILE A 9 -1.54 -29.73 16.37
N PHE A 10 -2.24 -30.51 15.55
CA PHE A 10 -2.84 -30.02 14.31
C PHE A 10 -3.87 -28.90 14.58
N TYR A 11 -4.79 -29.10 15.53
CA TYR A 11 -5.77 -28.08 15.88
C TYR A 11 -5.13 -26.81 16.46
N PHE A 12 -4.08 -26.95 17.27
CA PHE A 12 -3.33 -25.81 17.81
C PHE A 12 -2.63 -25.01 16.70
N MET A 13 -1.96 -25.69 15.77
CA MET A 13 -1.29 -25.01 14.66
C MET A 13 -2.30 -24.34 13.72
N LEU A 14 -3.45 -24.99 13.48
CA LEU A 14 -4.53 -24.43 12.66
C LEU A 14 -5.13 -23.17 13.29
N SER A 15 -5.44 -23.20 14.59
CA SER A 15 -6.00 -22.04 15.30
C SER A 15 -5.01 -20.89 15.40
N ALA A 16 -3.73 -21.18 15.66
CA ALA A 16 -2.66 -20.18 15.67
C ALA A 16 -2.48 -19.52 14.29
N ALA A 17 -2.47 -20.31 13.22
CA ALA A 17 -2.37 -19.79 11.85
C ALA A 17 -3.56 -18.88 11.49
N PHE A 18 -4.78 -19.30 11.84
CA PHE A 18 -5.99 -18.51 11.61
C PHE A 18 -6.00 -17.21 12.41
N GLY A 19 -5.59 -17.26 13.69
CA GLY A 19 -5.45 -16.08 14.54
C GLY A 19 -4.43 -15.09 14.00
N TYR A 20 -3.26 -15.58 13.56
CA TYR A 20 -2.21 -14.74 12.98
C TYR A 20 -2.65 -14.08 11.67
N ALA A 21 -3.28 -14.85 10.76
CA ALA A 21 -3.80 -14.32 9.50
C ALA A 21 -4.87 -13.23 9.70
N SER A 22 -5.63 -13.30 10.79
CA SER A 22 -6.59 -12.27 11.17
C SER A 22 -5.88 -11.02 11.73
N ALA A 23 -4.86 -11.22 12.57
CA ALA A 23 -4.17 -10.13 13.26
C ALA A 23 -3.31 -9.24 12.34
N ILE A 24 -2.71 -9.80 11.28
CA ILE A 24 -1.79 -9.04 10.39
C ILE A 24 -2.47 -7.85 9.71
N ASN A 25 -3.77 -7.95 9.40
CA ASN A 25 -4.52 -6.90 8.71
C ASN A 25 -5.14 -5.87 9.67
N VAL A 26 -5.12 -6.11 10.98
CA VAL A 26 -5.80 -5.23 11.96
C VAL A 26 -5.19 -3.82 11.96
N PHE A 27 -3.87 -3.70 11.81
CA PHE A 27 -3.21 -2.39 11.83
C PHE A 27 -3.59 -1.53 10.62
N GLU A 28 -3.66 -2.12 9.42
CA GLU A 28 -4.04 -1.39 8.21
C GLU A 28 -5.50 -0.92 8.29
N VAL A 29 -6.40 -1.80 8.73
CA VAL A 29 -7.80 -1.45 8.98
C VAL A 29 -7.94 -0.39 10.06
N HIS A 30 -7.10 -0.43 11.10
CA HIS A 30 -7.13 0.56 12.17
C HIS A 30 -6.71 1.96 11.69
N VAL A 31 -5.66 2.05 10.87
CA VAL A 31 -5.23 3.32 10.25
C VAL A 31 -6.33 3.88 9.36
N TYR A 32 -7.02 3.01 8.61
CA TYR A 32 -8.12 3.42 7.73
C TYR A 32 -9.36 3.91 8.50
N LEU A 33 -9.74 3.25 9.61
CA LEU A 33 -10.96 3.58 10.37
C LEU A 33 -10.76 4.73 11.37
N TYR A 34 -9.56 4.89 11.92
CA TYR A 34 -9.26 5.89 12.95
C TYR A 34 -8.10 6.79 12.54
N PRO A 35 -8.27 7.64 11.52
CA PRO A 35 -7.26 8.61 11.16
C PRO A 35 -7.14 9.69 12.25
N GLU A 36 -5.93 9.95 12.74
CA GLU A 36 -5.70 11.02 13.72
C GLU A 36 -5.61 12.39 13.03
N LYS A 37 -4.96 12.44 11.86
CA LYS A 37 -4.79 13.66 11.09
C LYS A 37 -4.67 13.36 9.59
N VAL A 38 -5.04 14.35 8.79
CA VAL A 38 -4.80 14.35 7.34
C VAL A 38 -3.60 15.25 7.09
N ILE A 39 -2.63 14.76 6.32
CA ILE A 39 -1.46 15.54 5.88
C ILE A 39 -1.42 15.57 4.37
N ASP A 40 -0.91 16.66 3.83
CA ASP A 40 -0.59 16.83 2.43
C ASP A 40 0.91 17.14 2.27
N TYR A 41 1.52 16.58 1.23
CA TYR A 41 2.94 16.78 0.96
C TYR A 41 3.30 16.51 -0.50
N ILE A 42 4.41 17.10 -0.95
CA ILE A 42 5.00 16.80 -2.27
C ILE A 42 6.20 15.88 -2.06
N THR A 43 6.18 14.72 -2.71
CA THR A 43 7.23 13.70 -2.61
C THR A 43 7.78 13.31 -3.98
N ASP A 44 8.92 12.61 -3.97
CA ASP A 44 9.48 12.01 -5.18
C ASP A 44 8.65 10.78 -5.58
N TYR A 45 8.49 10.58 -6.89
CA TYR A 45 7.85 9.39 -7.43
C TYR A 45 8.71 8.71 -8.48
N LYS A 46 8.49 7.41 -8.69
CA LYS A 46 9.07 6.66 -9.81
C LYS A 46 7.98 5.92 -10.55
N VAL A 47 8.21 5.66 -11.83
CA VAL A 47 7.27 4.92 -12.68
C VAL A 47 7.93 3.61 -13.12
N SER A 48 7.22 2.51 -12.98
CA SER A 48 7.64 1.17 -13.41
C SER A 48 6.74 0.66 -14.54
N PHE A 49 7.36 0.06 -15.56
CA PHE A 49 6.66 -0.70 -16.60
C PHE A 49 7.39 -2.05 -16.76
N PRO A 50 6.71 -3.19 -16.58
CA PRO A 50 5.30 -3.34 -16.20
C PRO A 50 5.06 -3.01 -14.71
N GLY A 51 3.80 -2.81 -14.33
CA GLY A 51 3.43 -2.57 -12.93
C GLY A 51 3.53 -3.80 -12.02
N PRO A 52 3.21 -3.62 -10.72
CA PRO A 52 3.21 -4.70 -9.75
C PRO A 52 2.15 -5.76 -10.09
N THR A 53 2.34 -6.94 -9.51
CA THR A 53 1.40 -8.05 -9.65
C THR A 53 0.37 -8.00 -8.53
N ASN A 54 -0.90 -7.79 -8.89
CA ASN A 54 -2.04 -7.91 -7.97
C ASN A 54 -2.61 -9.33 -8.06
N GLY A 55 -1.95 -10.28 -7.39
CA GLY A 55 -2.37 -11.67 -7.36
C GLY A 55 -2.20 -12.35 -8.73
N LYS A 56 -3.31 -12.69 -9.41
CA LYS A 56 -3.29 -13.33 -10.74
C LYS A 56 -3.17 -12.33 -11.90
N HIS A 57 -3.39 -11.04 -11.66
CA HIS A 57 -3.37 -10.01 -12.69
C HIS A 57 -2.16 -9.10 -12.50
N ARG A 58 -1.45 -8.82 -13.60
CA ARG A 58 -0.34 -7.87 -13.60
C ARG A 58 -0.85 -6.50 -14.04
N CYS A 59 -0.55 -5.48 -13.26
CA CYS A 59 -0.89 -4.11 -13.62
C CYS A 59 -0.06 -3.65 -14.83
N GLU A 60 -0.66 -2.86 -15.70
CA GLU A 60 0.02 -2.38 -16.91
C GLU A 60 1.22 -1.51 -16.57
N ALA A 61 1.10 -0.73 -15.50
CA ALA A 61 2.10 0.18 -15.01
C ALA A 61 2.03 0.30 -13.48
N GLY A 62 3.15 0.69 -12.87
CA GLY A 62 3.28 0.90 -11.44
C GLY A 62 3.75 2.31 -11.15
N ILE A 63 3.28 2.88 -10.04
CA ILE A 63 3.74 4.16 -9.53
C ILE A 63 4.27 3.99 -8.12
N TRP A 64 5.54 4.32 -7.94
CA TRP A 64 6.21 4.30 -6.67
C TRP A 64 6.11 5.68 -6.03
N ILE A 65 5.52 5.75 -4.86
CA ILE A 65 5.38 6.98 -4.07
C ILE A 65 6.18 6.82 -2.79
N LYS A 66 7.05 7.79 -2.48
CA LYS A 66 7.78 7.79 -1.22
C LYS A 66 6.92 8.42 -0.12
N GLU A 67 6.49 7.60 0.83
CA GLU A 67 5.66 8.03 1.94
C GLU A 67 6.47 8.78 2.98
N GLN A 68 6.04 9.99 3.34
CA GLN A 68 6.80 10.85 4.25
C GLN A 68 6.71 10.36 5.70
N HIS A 69 5.59 9.78 6.11
CA HIS A 69 5.36 9.40 7.49
C HIS A 69 6.19 8.18 7.92
N THR A 70 6.23 7.13 7.08
CA THR A 70 6.98 5.90 7.37
C THR A 70 8.36 5.85 6.67
N GLY A 71 8.59 6.73 5.69
CA GLY A 71 9.80 6.71 4.84
C GLY A 71 9.80 5.58 3.80
N ARG A 72 8.75 4.78 3.72
CA ARG A 72 8.68 3.61 2.83
C ARG A 72 8.30 4.03 1.41
N TRP A 73 8.72 3.21 0.45
CA TRP A 73 8.26 3.31 -0.93
C TRP A 73 7.05 2.39 -1.10
N LEU A 74 5.92 2.94 -1.55
CA LEU A 74 4.73 2.18 -1.90
C LEU A 74 4.57 2.13 -3.41
N GLU A 75 4.40 0.93 -3.95
CA GLU A 75 4.05 0.72 -5.36
C GLU A 75 2.54 0.57 -5.51
N LEU A 76 1.91 1.48 -6.26
CA LEU A 76 0.49 1.43 -6.59
C LEU A 76 0.31 1.01 -8.05
N CYS A 77 -0.77 0.28 -8.32
CA CYS A 77 -1.16 -0.04 -9.69
C CYS A 77 -1.74 1.18 -10.40
N SER A 78 -1.30 1.39 -11.64
CA SER A 78 -1.82 2.44 -12.51
C SER A 78 -1.91 1.95 -13.96
N SER A 79 -2.65 2.68 -14.79
CA SER A 79 -2.76 2.38 -16.22
C SER A 79 -1.67 3.11 -17.01
N LYS A 80 -1.34 2.58 -18.19
CA LYS A 80 -0.39 3.26 -19.09
C LYS A 80 -0.85 4.67 -19.47
N GLU A 81 -2.16 4.87 -19.60
CA GLU A 81 -2.75 6.17 -19.97
C GLU A 81 -2.58 7.22 -18.88
N GLN A 82 -2.73 6.84 -17.61
CA GLN A 82 -2.54 7.75 -16.48
C GLN A 82 -1.08 8.20 -16.32
N LEU A 83 -0.12 7.37 -16.70
CA LEU A 83 1.31 7.67 -16.58
C LEU A 83 1.92 8.29 -17.85
N LYS A 84 1.19 8.27 -18.97
CA LYS A 84 1.60 8.95 -20.21
C LYS A 84 1.56 10.46 -20.02
N LEU A 85 2.44 11.14 -20.75
CA LEU A 85 2.38 12.60 -20.86
C LEU A 85 1.06 13.01 -21.50
N GLY A 86 0.33 13.90 -20.85
CA GLY A 86 -1.03 14.28 -21.21
C GLY A 86 -1.61 15.28 -20.22
N GLU A 87 -2.93 15.31 -20.10
CA GLU A 87 -3.61 16.27 -19.21
C GLU A 87 -3.20 16.11 -17.74
N LYS A 88 -3.05 14.85 -17.28
CA LYS A 88 -2.76 14.51 -15.87
C LYS A 88 -1.28 14.57 -15.52
N ARG A 89 -0.37 14.30 -16.46
CA ARG A 89 1.08 14.32 -16.24
C ARG A 89 1.74 15.15 -17.33
N ARG A 90 2.27 16.32 -16.96
CA ARG A 90 2.94 17.25 -17.89
C ARG A 90 4.46 17.10 -17.79
N GLN A 91 5.14 17.48 -18.87
CA GLN A 91 6.60 17.52 -18.89
C GLN A 91 7.08 18.54 -17.83
N GLY A 92 8.05 18.13 -17.00
CA GLY A 92 8.53 18.92 -15.87
C GLY A 92 7.91 18.60 -14.52
N MET A 93 6.82 17.81 -14.47
CA MET A 93 6.27 17.31 -13.18
C MET A 93 7.14 16.18 -12.62
N ASN A 94 8.07 16.56 -11.75
CA ASN A 94 9.02 15.70 -11.03
C ASN A 94 8.55 15.33 -9.60
N GLY A 95 7.44 15.90 -9.14
CA GLY A 95 6.86 15.62 -7.83
C GLY A 95 5.50 14.92 -7.90
N MET A 96 5.10 14.35 -6.77
CA MET A 96 3.77 13.82 -6.52
C MET A 96 3.19 14.51 -5.30
N TYR A 97 2.10 15.24 -5.47
CA TYR A 97 1.29 15.74 -4.38
C TYR A 97 0.46 14.58 -3.83
N VAL A 98 0.54 14.34 -2.52
CA VAL A 98 -0.09 13.23 -1.85
C VAL A 98 -0.88 13.76 -0.66
N VAL A 99 -2.13 13.33 -0.56
CA VAL A 99 -2.96 13.52 0.63
C VAL A 99 -3.08 12.17 1.31
N ALA A 100 -2.56 12.09 2.53
CA ALA A 100 -2.55 10.87 3.32
C ALA A 100 -3.21 11.09 4.68
N GLN A 101 -4.00 10.11 5.09
CA GLN A 101 -4.47 10.00 6.46
C GLN A 101 -3.41 9.27 7.27
N VAL A 102 -3.05 9.80 8.43
CA VAL A 102 -2.00 9.22 9.26
C VAL A 102 -2.47 9.07 10.70
N ASN A 103 -1.95 8.05 11.35
CA ASN A 103 -2.10 7.74 12.76
C ASN A 103 -0.72 7.29 13.26
N ARG A 104 -0.49 7.29 14.57
CA ARG A 104 0.65 6.65 15.24
C ARG A 104 1.07 5.29 14.67
N TYR A 105 0.16 4.49 14.14
CA TYR A 105 0.45 3.16 13.60
C TYR A 105 0.89 3.12 12.13
N GLY A 106 0.64 4.18 11.35
CA GLY A 106 0.93 4.19 9.92
C GLY A 106 0.13 5.23 9.16
N SER A 107 0.05 5.03 7.85
CA SER A 107 -0.55 6.00 6.95
C SER A 107 -1.24 5.33 5.77
N TYR A 108 -2.27 5.99 5.27
CA TYR A 108 -3.12 5.56 4.18
C TYR A 108 -3.24 6.69 3.17
N ILE A 109 -2.83 6.43 1.92
CA ILE A 109 -2.91 7.40 0.83
C ILE A 109 -4.36 7.51 0.38
N GLN A 110 -4.97 8.67 0.59
CA GLN A 110 -6.34 8.95 0.17
C GLN A 110 -6.37 9.45 -1.28
N HIS A 111 -5.42 10.31 -1.65
CA HIS A 111 -5.37 10.92 -2.97
C HIS A 111 -3.93 11.22 -3.39
N TYR A 112 -3.66 11.18 -4.69
CA TYR A 112 -2.37 11.58 -5.24
C TYR A 112 -2.51 12.19 -6.64
N GLU A 113 -1.69 13.20 -6.93
CA GLU A 113 -1.65 13.90 -8.22
C GLU A 113 -0.22 14.30 -8.60
N PHE A 114 0.08 14.30 -9.89
CA PHE A 114 1.37 14.78 -10.38
C PHE A 114 1.51 16.28 -10.12
N ALA A 115 2.65 16.68 -9.58
CA ALA A 115 2.93 18.04 -9.19
C ALA A 115 4.33 18.49 -9.65
N PHE A 116 4.54 19.79 -9.67
CA PHE A 116 5.87 20.39 -9.82
C PHE A 116 6.50 20.50 -8.44
N LYS A 117 7.78 20.14 -8.33
CA LYS A 117 8.58 20.21 -7.11
C LYS A 117 9.76 21.14 -7.31
#